data_AF-A0A2V8K3M4-F1
#
_entry.id   AF-A0A2V8K3M4-F1
#
_cell.length_a   1.000
_cell.length_b   1.000
_cell.length_c   1.000
_cell.angle_alpha   90.00
_cell.angle_beta   90.00
_cell.angle_gamma   90.00
#
_symmetry.space_group_name_H-M   'P 1'
#
loop_
_entity.id
_entity.type
_entity.pdbx_description
1 polymer ?
#
loop_
_entity_poly.entity_id
_entity_poly.type
_entity_poly.pdbx_seq_one_letter_code
_entity_poly.pdbx_strand_id
1 'polypeptide(L)'
;MSNSFIRARREDGSECVIDLIELEDALEGVEPGEYYFLPGSGKVVFLPSEDSYGLGDIDESDEGDEHHDDEPAPDPDALPLDPISSRTRFKWMEDFITSVHSITAQSALRNALRQKKPFRHFKDALMEYPAVRQQWFQFQAERVKAEAVALIEGLGWEILEVSDARPNRSIPEEIDPAERVPSTSEEYEWILRGASEIAARGGRTQLALLLKGSRDKSVLKHHLDHSPAYGKLSFLTIEEIQNRIDQVIRKNDLRVEFFGDLPLIVLTDAAWERVRPWSNAQECAGAAAAGDRALSEIVTAWRTRKKDEQYHLLDAVTHLDHGTAKRILMAWHEVAGKEVRGRIEMKLRELNLE
;
A
#
# COMPACT_ATOMS: atom_id res chain seq x y z
N MET A 1 -29.36 -17.03 -18.71
CA MET A 1 -29.40 -16.00 -17.65
C MET A 1 -28.17 -16.24 -16.81
N SER A 2 -27.19 -15.36 -16.93
CA SER A 2 -26.02 -15.37 -16.07
C SER A 2 -26.47 -15.28 -14.62
N ASN A 3 -25.84 -16.01 -13.69
CA ASN A 3 -26.18 -15.92 -12.26
C ASN A 3 -25.70 -14.59 -11.64
N SER A 4 -25.03 -13.73 -12.42
CA SER A 4 -24.57 -12.40 -12.02
C SER A 4 -25.43 -11.33 -12.70
N PHE A 5 -26.09 -10.48 -11.91
CA PHE A 5 -27.00 -9.46 -12.41
C PHE A 5 -27.04 -8.25 -11.49
N ILE A 6 -27.41 -7.10 -12.06
CA ILE A 6 -27.78 -5.88 -11.33
C ILE A 6 -29.29 -5.72 -11.44
N ARG A 7 -29.99 -5.68 -10.32
CA ARG A 7 -31.41 -5.31 -10.28
C ARG A 7 -31.50 -3.84 -9.87
N ALA A 8 -32.09 -3.02 -10.72
CA ALA A 8 -32.23 -1.60 -10.50
C ALA A 8 -33.67 -1.14 -10.78
N ARG A 9 -34.09 -0.06 -10.11
CA ARG A 9 -35.36 0.62 -10.34
C ARG A 9 -35.10 1.90 -11.12
N ARG A 10 -35.80 2.08 -12.23
CA ARG A 10 -35.73 3.26 -13.09
C ARG A 10 -36.48 4.43 -12.46
N GLU A 11 -36.29 5.63 -13.01
CA GLU A 11 -37.04 6.84 -12.58
C GLU A 11 -38.56 6.71 -12.77
N ASP A 12 -39.01 5.93 -13.75
CA ASP A 12 -40.43 5.65 -13.99
C ASP A 12 -41.05 4.65 -12.97
N GLY A 13 -40.25 4.14 -12.02
CA GLY A 13 -40.64 3.17 -11.01
C GLY A 13 -40.62 1.71 -11.48
N SER A 14 -40.31 1.44 -12.75
CA SER A 14 -40.16 0.08 -13.27
C SER A 14 -38.85 -0.56 -12.80
N GLU A 15 -38.90 -1.87 -12.58
CA GLU A 15 -37.71 -2.64 -12.20
C GLU A 15 -37.10 -3.30 -13.45
N CYS A 16 -35.77 -3.24 -13.52
CA CYS A 16 -34.99 -3.79 -14.62
C CYS A 16 -33.87 -4.68 -14.08
N VAL A 17 -33.61 -5.78 -14.78
CA VAL A 17 -32.51 -6.70 -14.50
C VAL A 17 -31.50 -6.59 -15.64
N ILE A 18 -30.27 -6.22 -15.29
CA ILE A 18 -29.16 -6.03 -16.21
C ILE A 18 -28.19 -7.19 -16.00
N ASP A 19 -27.72 -7.79 -17.10
CA ASP A 19 -26.66 -8.80 -17.03
C ASP A 19 -25.34 -8.11 -16.67
N LEU A 20 -24.78 -8.47 -15.51
CA LEU A 20 -23.56 -7.85 -15.02
C LEU A 20 -22.37 -8.18 -15.92
N ILE A 21 -22.32 -9.39 -16.50
CA ILE A 21 -21.17 -9.86 -17.27
C ILE A 21 -21.12 -9.12 -18.61
N GLU A 22 -22.24 -9.01 -19.32
CA GLU A 22 -22.31 -8.29 -20.60
C GLU A 22 -21.94 -6.80 -20.44
N LEU A 23 -22.35 -6.19 -19.33
CA LEU A 23 -22.01 -4.80 -19.02
C LEU A 23 -20.52 -4.63 -18.69
N GLU A 24 -19.93 -5.55 -17.93
CA GLU A 24 -18.50 -5.56 -17.66
C GLU A 24 -17.68 -5.76 -18.95
N ASP A 25 -18.06 -6.71 -19.82
CA ASP A 25 -17.38 -6.99 -21.09
C ASP A 25 -17.37 -5.77 -22.03
N ALA A 26 -18.49 -5.04 -22.10
CA ALA A 26 -18.58 -3.78 -22.85
C ALA A 26 -17.63 -2.71 -22.31
N LEU A 27 -17.56 -2.55 -20.98
CA LEU A 27 -16.65 -1.59 -20.34
C LEU A 27 -15.18 -1.99 -20.48
N GLU A 28 -14.87 -3.29 -20.54
CA GLU A 28 -13.53 -3.78 -20.84
C GLU A 28 -13.17 -3.61 -22.33
N GLY A 29 -14.17 -3.55 -23.21
CA GLY A 29 -13.97 -3.47 -24.65
C GLY A 29 -13.27 -4.71 -25.18
N VAL A 30 -13.81 -5.89 -24.81
CA VAL A 30 -13.22 -7.21 -25.15
C VAL A 30 -13.14 -7.41 -26.66
N GLU A 31 -14.21 -7.05 -27.38
CA GLU A 31 -14.28 -7.08 -28.84
C GLU A 31 -14.16 -5.66 -29.44
N PRO A 32 -13.42 -5.49 -30.54
CA PRO A 32 -13.30 -4.21 -31.24
C PRO A 32 -14.63 -3.88 -31.94
N GLY A 33 -15.27 -2.81 -31.48
CA GLY A 33 -16.54 -2.31 -32.00
C GLY A 33 -17.16 -1.33 -31.02
N GLU A 34 -18.43 -1.01 -31.25
CA GLU A 34 -19.20 -0.09 -30.42
C GLU A 34 -20.19 -0.87 -29.54
N TYR A 35 -20.27 -0.49 -28.27
CA TYR A 35 -21.20 -1.08 -27.32
C TYR A 35 -22.28 -0.06 -26.99
N TYR A 36 -23.51 -0.53 -26.88
CA TYR A 36 -24.68 0.27 -26.57
C TYR A 36 -25.47 -0.37 -25.44
N PHE A 37 -25.88 0.42 -24.45
CA PHE A 37 -26.80 0.02 -23.40
C PHE A 37 -28.21 0.45 -23.76
N LEU A 38 -29.17 -0.48 -23.71
CA LEU A 38 -30.59 -0.20 -23.95
C LEU A 38 -31.32 0.03 -22.63
N PRO A 39 -31.60 1.29 -22.23
CA PRO A 39 -32.24 1.60 -20.95
C PRO A 39 -33.63 0.96 -20.84
N GLY A 40 -34.35 0.83 -21.96
CA GLY A 40 -35.69 0.23 -22.01
C GLY A 40 -35.73 -1.26 -21.66
N SER A 41 -34.65 -2.01 -21.85
CA SER A 41 -34.58 -3.46 -21.60
C SER A 41 -33.52 -3.89 -20.60
N GLY A 42 -32.53 -3.04 -20.31
CA GLY A 42 -31.35 -3.36 -19.50
C GLY A 42 -30.32 -4.24 -20.23
N LYS A 43 -30.43 -4.37 -21.55
CA LYS A 43 -29.53 -5.19 -22.37
C LYS A 43 -28.37 -4.37 -22.92
N VAL A 44 -27.24 -5.05 -23.11
CA VAL A 44 -26.09 -4.52 -23.84
C VAL A 44 -26.12 -5.09 -25.26
N VAL A 45 -25.86 -4.23 -26.24
CA VAL A 45 -25.78 -4.57 -27.67
C VAL A 45 -24.40 -4.22 -28.15
N PHE A 46 -23.78 -5.14 -28.90
CA PHE A 46 -22.50 -4.93 -29.57
C PHE A 46 -22.73 -4.74 -31.06
N LEU A 47 -22.10 -3.71 -31.63
CA LEU A 47 -22.03 -3.46 -33.06
C LEU A 47 -20.55 -3.57 -33.51
N PRO A 48 -20.20 -4.59 -34.30
CA PRO A 48 -18.85 -4.71 -34.82
C PRO A 48 -18.55 -3.54 -35.75
N SER A 49 -17.35 -2.96 -35.65
CA SER A 49 -16.92 -1.92 -36.59
C SER A 49 -16.75 -2.51 -37.99
N GLU A 50 -17.29 -1.88 -39.04
CA GLU A 50 -17.19 -2.34 -40.44
C GLU A 50 -15.74 -2.65 -40.87
N ASP A 51 -14.75 -1.97 -40.30
CA ASP A 51 -13.32 -2.16 -40.56
C ASP A 51 -12.70 -3.43 -39.91
N SER A 52 -13.48 -4.21 -39.16
CA SER A 52 -12.99 -5.39 -38.40
C SER A 52 -12.82 -6.64 -39.27
N TYR A 53 -13.48 -6.71 -40.42
CA TYR A 53 -13.28 -7.79 -41.38
C TYR A 53 -12.27 -7.32 -42.42
N GLY A 54 -11.00 -7.64 -42.20
CA GLY A 54 -9.98 -7.53 -43.23
C GLY A 54 -10.28 -8.45 -44.41
N LEU A 55 -11.16 -8.03 -45.31
CA LEU A 55 -11.24 -8.52 -46.69
C LEU A 55 -10.00 -8.02 -47.44
N GLY A 56 -8.85 -8.63 -47.11
CA GLY A 56 -7.69 -8.63 -47.99
C GLY A 56 -7.92 -9.67 -49.08
N ASP A 57 -8.01 -9.20 -50.33
CA ASP A 57 -7.97 -9.97 -51.58
C ASP A 57 -8.64 -11.35 -51.54
N ILE A 58 -9.97 -11.37 -51.67
CA ILE A 58 -10.64 -12.52 -52.27
C ILE A 58 -10.95 -12.14 -53.71
N ASP A 59 -10.26 -12.87 -54.59
CA ASP A 59 -10.37 -12.90 -56.05
C ASP A 59 -11.82 -12.69 -56.55
N GLU A 60 -11.99 -11.76 -57.48
CA GLU A 60 -13.25 -11.49 -58.18
C GLU A 60 -13.69 -12.74 -58.96
N SER A 61 -14.49 -13.61 -58.35
CA SER A 61 -15.43 -14.48 -59.07
C SER A 61 -16.38 -15.20 -58.13
N ASP A 62 -17.51 -14.56 -57.81
CA ASP A 62 -18.81 -15.23 -57.93
C ASP A 62 -19.93 -14.19 -57.92
N GLU A 63 -20.74 -14.18 -58.97
CA GLU A 63 -22.02 -13.47 -58.98
C GLU A 63 -22.98 -14.22 -58.05
N GLY A 64 -23.03 -13.83 -56.78
CA GLY A 64 -23.98 -14.31 -55.78
C GLY A 64 -24.83 -13.15 -55.27
N ASP A 65 -26.08 -13.12 -55.71
CA ASP A 65 -27.17 -12.31 -55.16
C ASP A 65 -27.33 -12.62 -53.65
N GLU A 66 -26.89 -11.72 -52.77
CA GLU A 66 -27.25 -11.72 -51.36
C GLU A 66 -27.80 -10.35 -50.96
N HIS A 67 -29.09 -10.37 -50.63
CA HIS A 67 -29.85 -9.28 -50.05
C HIS A 67 -29.08 -8.60 -48.90
N HIS A 68 -28.72 -7.33 -49.09
CA HIS A 68 -28.44 -6.41 -47.97
C HIS A 68 -29.78 -6.12 -47.27
N ASP A 69 -30.20 -7.04 -46.40
CA ASP A 69 -31.30 -6.81 -45.48
C ASP A 69 -30.85 -5.76 -44.45
N ASP A 70 -31.71 -4.75 -44.29
CA ASP A 70 -31.75 -3.71 -43.27
C ASP A 70 -30.86 -3.97 -42.03
N GLU A 71 -29.71 -3.29 -41.92
CA GLU A 71 -29.07 -3.10 -40.62
C GLU A 71 -30.03 -2.31 -39.72
N PRO A 72 -30.52 -2.87 -38.61
CA PRO A 72 -31.43 -2.15 -37.74
C PRO A 72 -30.65 -0.99 -37.13
N ALA A 73 -31.05 0.24 -37.49
CA ALA A 73 -30.57 1.43 -36.80
C ALA A 73 -30.73 1.21 -35.28
N PRO A 74 -29.71 1.52 -34.45
CA PRO A 74 -29.82 1.36 -33.01
C PRO A 74 -31.05 2.11 -32.52
N ASP A 75 -31.78 1.49 -31.59
CA ASP A 75 -32.94 2.07 -30.93
C ASP A 75 -32.64 3.54 -30.56
N PRO A 76 -33.50 4.53 -30.89
CA PRO A 76 -33.23 5.94 -30.60
C PRO A 76 -32.90 6.23 -29.13
N ASP A 77 -33.25 5.34 -28.21
CA ASP A 77 -32.95 5.44 -26.78
C ASP A 77 -31.67 4.68 -26.34
N ALA A 78 -30.90 4.12 -27.27
CA ALA A 78 -29.65 3.41 -26.99
C ALA A 78 -28.55 4.38 -26.52
N LEU A 79 -27.91 4.08 -25.39
CA LEU A 79 -26.83 4.88 -24.83
C LEU A 79 -25.47 4.26 -25.20
N PRO A 80 -24.53 5.01 -25.80
CA PRO A 80 -23.20 4.49 -26.09
C PRO A 80 -22.46 4.18 -24.79
N LEU A 81 -21.80 3.02 -24.75
CA LEU A 81 -20.93 2.58 -23.67
C LEU A 81 -19.47 2.79 -24.08
N ASP A 82 -18.86 3.83 -23.53
CA ASP A 82 -17.44 4.06 -23.71
C ASP A 82 -16.61 3.04 -22.91
N PRO A 83 -15.66 2.33 -23.54
CA PRO A 83 -14.74 1.46 -22.81
C PRO A 83 -13.94 2.25 -21.77
N ILE A 84 -13.64 1.60 -20.65
CA ILE A 84 -12.84 2.20 -19.57
C ILE A 84 -11.54 2.74 -20.16
N SER A 85 -11.30 4.03 -19.95
CA SER A 85 -10.17 4.72 -20.57
C SER A 85 -8.83 4.05 -20.22
N SER A 86 -7.90 4.06 -21.18
CA SER A 86 -6.52 3.61 -20.94
C SER A 86 -5.89 4.30 -19.73
N ARG A 87 -6.24 5.56 -19.45
CA ARG A 87 -5.73 6.29 -18.28
C ARG A 87 -6.25 5.71 -16.96
N THR A 88 -7.53 5.35 -16.91
CA THR A 88 -8.15 4.69 -15.75
C THR A 88 -7.52 3.32 -15.52
N ARG A 89 -7.36 2.51 -16.57
CA ARG A 89 -6.69 1.20 -16.49
C ARG A 89 -5.25 1.31 -16.02
N PHE A 90 -4.51 2.31 -16.50
CA PHE A 90 -3.14 2.55 -16.05
C PHE A 90 -3.09 2.88 -14.56
N LYS A 91 -3.99 3.73 -14.08
CA LYS A 91 -4.11 4.03 -12.65
C LYS A 91 -4.43 2.80 -11.82
N TRP A 92 -5.33 1.92 -12.29
CA TRP A 92 -5.61 0.66 -11.61
C TRP A 92 -4.39 -0.26 -11.54
N MET A 93 -3.54 -0.29 -12.57
CA MET A 93 -2.27 -1.01 -12.52
C MET A 93 -1.32 -0.42 -11.46
N GLU A 94 -1.25 0.90 -11.34
CA GLU A 94 -0.46 1.57 -10.28
C GLU A 94 -1.00 1.25 -8.89
N ASP A 95 -2.32 1.39 -8.69
CA ASP A 95 -2.99 1.08 -7.44
C ASP A 95 -2.77 -0.40 -7.05
N PHE A 96 -2.93 -1.33 -8.00
CA PHE A 96 -2.69 -2.75 -7.75
C PHE A 96 -1.26 -3.03 -7.30
N ILE A 97 -0.26 -2.44 -7.97
CA ILE A 97 1.16 -2.62 -7.61
C ILE A 97 1.39 -2.21 -6.16
N THR A 98 0.73 -1.14 -5.66
CA THR A 98 0.86 -0.76 -4.23
C THR A 98 0.30 -1.80 -3.27
N SER A 99 -0.68 -2.59 -3.71
CA SER A 99 -1.29 -3.67 -2.92
C SER A 99 -0.56 -5.02 -3.01
N VAL A 100 0.36 -5.19 -3.98
CA VAL A 100 1.15 -6.43 -4.13
C VAL A 100 2.19 -6.54 -3.02
N HIS A 101 2.11 -7.61 -2.23
CA HIS A 101 3.01 -7.88 -1.11
C HIS A 101 4.37 -8.44 -1.54
N SER A 102 4.42 -9.27 -2.59
CA SER A 102 5.70 -9.81 -3.08
C SER A 102 6.55 -8.70 -3.71
N ILE A 103 7.77 -8.53 -3.22
CA ILE A 103 8.65 -7.42 -3.60
C ILE A 103 9.18 -7.61 -5.01
N THR A 104 9.54 -8.86 -5.34
CA THR A 104 10.05 -9.24 -6.65
C THR A 104 8.97 -8.98 -7.70
N ALA A 105 7.74 -9.44 -7.44
CA ALA A 105 6.60 -9.19 -8.31
C ALA A 105 6.27 -7.69 -8.39
N GLN A 106 6.19 -6.98 -7.25
CA GLN A 106 5.91 -5.55 -7.20
C GLN A 106 6.95 -4.75 -8.00
N SER A 107 8.24 -5.07 -7.83
CA SER A 107 9.33 -4.40 -8.52
C SER A 107 9.34 -4.71 -10.02
N ALA A 108 9.09 -5.97 -10.40
CA ALA A 108 8.95 -6.38 -11.79
C ALA A 108 7.79 -5.64 -12.49
N LEU A 109 6.61 -5.59 -11.85
CA LEU A 109 5.43 -4.89 -12.35
C LEU A 109 5.64 -3.37 -12.44
N ARG A 110 6.26 -2.76 -11.43
CA ARG A 110 6.58 -1.33 -11.44
C ARG A 110 7.59 -0.98 -12.53
N ASN A 111 8.59 -1.82 -12.75
CA ASN A 111 9.55 -1.64 -13.83
C ASN A 111 8.89 -1.82 -15.20
N ALA A 112 7.95 -2.77 -15.33
CA ALA A 112 7.18 -2.98 -16.53
C ALA A 112 6.34 -1.76 -16.94
N LEU A 113 5.68 -1.08 -15.99
CA LEU A 113 4.91 0.14 -16.28
C LEU A 113 5.75 1.34 -16.74
N ARG A 114 7.06 1.35 -16.47
CA ARG A 114 7.98 2.42 -16.91
C ARG A 114 8.48 2.22 -18.35
N GLN A 115 8.25 1.05 -18.94
CA GLN A 115 8.70 0.72 -20.29
C GLN A 115 7.76 1.27 -21.36
N LYS A 116 8.25 1.34 -22.61
CA LYS A 116 7.40 1.61 -23.78
C LYS A 116 6.37 0.48 -23.89
N LYS A 117 5.10 0.80 -24.14
CA LYS A 117 3.97 -0.17 -24.16
C LYS A 117 3.71 -0.80 -22.77
N PRO A 118 3.38 0.02 -21.76
CA PRO A 118 3.28 -0.41 -20.36
C PRO A 118 2.28 -1.56 -20.14
N PHE A 119 1.12 -1.53 -20.80
CA PHE A 119 0.11 -2.58 -20.71
C PHE A 119 0.63 -3.97 -21.10
N ARG A 120 1.45 -4.03 -22.16
CA ARG A 120 2.00 -5.30 -22.64
C ARG A 120 3.04 -5.83 -21.66
N HIS A 121 4.01 -4.98 -21.29
CA HIS A 121 5.04 -5.38 -20.33
C HIS A 121 4.47 -5.76 -18.96
N PHE A 122 3.40 -5.10 -18.52
CA PHE A 122 2.73 -5.45 -17.28
C PHE A 122 2.11 -6.85 -17.35
N LYS A 123 1.40 -7.17 -18.43
CA LYS A 123 0.85 -8.51 -18.67
C LYS A 123 1.96 -9.56 -18.79
N ASP A 124 3.05 -9.24 -19.50
CA ASP A 124 4.21 -10.13 -19.63
C ASP A 124 4.85 -10.41 -18.27
N ALA A 125 5.03 -9.39 -17.42
CA ALA A 125 5.56 -9.55 -16.07
C ALA A 125 4.63 -10.41 -15.19
N LEU A 126 3.30 -10.27 -15.30
CA LEU A 126 2.37 -11.14 -14.57
C LEU A 126 2.48 -12.62 -14.96
N MET A 127 2.96 -12.96 -16.16
CA MET A 127 3.16 -14.37 -16.54
C MET A 127 4.24 -15.06 -15.71
N GLU A 128 5.18 -14.29 -15.14
CA GLU A 128 6.23 -14.79 -14.25
C GLU A 128 5.73 -15.06 -12.82
N TYR A 129 4.56 -14.52 -12.44
CA TYR A 129 3.99 -14.60 -11.08
C TYR A 129 2.52 -15.05 -11.12
N PRO A 130 2.23 -16.37 -11.26
CA PRO A 130 0.89 -16.88 -11.50
C PRO A 130 -0.16 -16.53 -10.42
N ALA A 131 0.19 -16.45 -9.14
CA ALA A 131 -0.77 -16.08 -8.11
C ALA A 131 -0.98 -14.55 -8.06
N VAL A 132 0.06 -13.74 -8.26
CA VAL A 132 -0.10 -12.28 -8.43
C VAL A 132 -0.94 -11.96 -9.66
N ARG A 133 -0.81 -12.74 -10.74
CA ARG A 133 -1.69 -12.65 -11.91
C ARG A 133 -3.15 -12.92 -11.59
N GLN A 134 -3.43 -13.94 -10.78
CA GLN A 134 -4.81 -14.19 -10.33
C GLN A 134 -5.31 -13.04 -9.45
N GLN A 135 -4.47 -12.47 -8.57
CA GLN A 135 -4.83 -11.33 -7.72
C GLN A 135 -5.16 -10.10 -8.58
N TRP A 136 -4.39 -9.87 -9.63
CA TRP A 136 -4.67 -8.80 -10.61
C TRP A 136 -6.03 -8.99 -11.26
N PHE A 137 -6.38 -10.21 -11.70
CA PHE A 137 -7.68 -10.45 -12.33
C PHE A 137 -8.85 -10.24 -11.37
N GLN A 138 -8.70 -10.60 -10.09
CA GLN A 138 -9.73 -10.30 -9.08
C GLN A 138 -9.87 -8.80 -8.84
N PHE A 139 -8.74 -8.11 -8.64
CA PHE A 139 -8.73 -6.66 -8.46
C PHE A 139 -9.35 -5.93 -9.65
N GLN A 140 -9.00 -6.33 -10.88
CA GLN A 140 -9.56 -5.77 -12.10
C GLN A 140 -11.06 -6.02 -12.17
N ALA A 141 -11.53 -7.25 -11.93
CA ALA A 141 -12.95 -7.58 -11.95
C ALA A 141 -13.76 -6.75 -10.93
N GLU A 142 -13.24 -6.57 -9.72
CA GLU A 142 -13.89 -5.72 -8.69
C GLU A 142 -14.00 -4.26 -9.13
N ARG A 143 -12.97 -3.73 -9.80
CA ARG A 143 -12.95 -2.35 -10.30
C ARG A 143 -13.90 -2.15 -11.48
N VAL A 144 -13.92 -3.07 -12.43
CA VAL A 144 -14.85 -3.03 -13.57
C VAL A 144 -16.29 -3.14 -13.06
N LYS A 145 -16.57 -4.05 -12.13
CA LYS A 145 -17.87 -4.14 -11.46
C LYS A 145 -18.29 -2.82 -10.81
N ALA A 146 -17.37 -2.15 -10.12
CA ALA A 146 -17.66 -0.87 -9.49
C ALA A 146 -18.00 0.22 -10.52
N GLU A 147 -17.29 0.27 -11.66
CA GLU A 147 -17.62 1.17 -12.77
C GLU A 147 -18.97 0.81 -13.41
N ALA A 148 -19.28 -0.48 -13.57
CA ALA A 148 -20.57 -0.94 -14.09
C ALA A 148 -21.73 -0.49 -13.21
N VAL A 149 -21.59 -0.64 -11.88
CA VAL A 149 -22.60 -0.13 -10.92
C VAL A 149 -22.69 1.39 -10.97
N ALA A 150 -21.55 2.09 -10.99
CA ALA A 150 -21.51 3.55 -11.05
C ALA A 150 -22.16 4.11 -12.33
N LEU A 151 -22.04 3.39 -13.46
CA LEU A 151 -22.71 3.75 -14.71
C LEU A 151 -24.24 3.73 -14.54
N ILE A 152 -24.79 2.68 -13.92
CA ILE A 152 -26.24 2.57 -13.68
C ILE A 152 -26.72 3.62 -12.67
N GLU A 153 -25.95 3.88 -11.60
CA GLU A 153 -26.25 4.97 -10.67
C GLU A 153 -26.22 6.34 -11.37
N GLY A 154 -25.30 6.53 -12.33
CA GLY A 154 -25.19 7.74 -13.15
C GLY A 154 -26.40 7.98 -14.05
N LEU A 155 -27.18 6.95 -14.38
CA LEU A 155 -28.46 7.06 -15.10
C LEU A 155 -29.61 7.49 -14.18
N GLY A 156 -29.36 7.72 -12.88
CA GLY A 156 -30.38 8.05 -11.89
C GLY A 156 -31.19 6.85 -11.40
N TRP A 157 -30.75 5.63 -11.69
CA TRP A 157 -31.46 4.41 -11.30
C TRP A 157 -31.08 3.99 -9.87
N GLU A 158 -32.08 3.55 -9.09
CA GLU A 158 -31.87 3.06 -7.73
C GLU A 158 -31.45 1.57 -7.78
N ILE A 159 -30.22 1.27 -7.35
CA ILE A 159 -29.73 -0.11 -7.27
C ILE A 159 -30.42 -0.84 -6.11
N LEU A 160 -31.18 -1.89 -6.42
CA LEU A 160 -31.88 -2.71 -5.43
C LEU A 160 -31.03 -3.90 -4.96
N GLU A 161 -30.33 -4.56 -5.90
CA GLU A 161 -29.53 -5.75 -5.63
C GLU A 161 -28.43 -5.90 -6.67
N VAL A 162 -27.23 -6.29 -6.23
CA VAL A 162 -26.13 -6.70 -7.11
C VAL A 162 -25.71 -8.12 -6.73
N SER A 163 -26.03 -9.09 -7.59
CA SER A 163 -25.59 -10.47 -7.43
C SER A 163 -24.38 -10.71 -8.32
N ASP A 164 -23.30 -11.24 -7.74
CA ASP A 164 -22.16 -11.74 -8.49
C ASP A 164 -21.89 -13.18 -8.07
N ALA A 165 -22.21 -14.12 -8.95
CA ALA A 165 -22.06 -15.55 -8.70
C ALA A 165 -20.63 -16.06 -8.94
N ARG A 166 -19.68 -15.18 -9.32
CA ARG A 166 -18.27 -15.55 -9.42
C ARG A 166 -17.75 -15.89 -8.02
N PRO A 167 -17.15 -17.07 -7.81
CA PRO A 167 -16.64 -17.45 -6.51
C PRO A 167 -15.52 -16.49 -6.09
N ASN A 168 -15.66 -15.86 -4.93
CA ASN A 168 -14.57 -15.12 -4.31
C ASN A 168 -13.48 -16.12 -3.90
N ARG A 169 -12.51 -16.33 -4.79
CA ARG A 169 -11.42 -17.26 -4.58
C ARG A 169 -10.40 -16.57 -3.68
N SER A 170 -10.26 -16.98 -2.43
CA SER A 170 -9.12 -16.52 -1.63
C SER A 170 -7.83 -17.03 -2.30
N ILE A 171 -7.13 -16.16 -3.02
CA ILE A 171 -5.87 -16.50 -3.66
C ILE A 171 -4.80 -16.47 -2.56
N PRO A 172 -4.12 -17.58 -2.26
CA PRO A 172 -3.01 -17.57 -1.33
C PRO A 172 -1.95 -16.57 -1.80
N GLU A 173 -1.41 -15.75 -0.90
CA GLU A 173 -0.26 -14.89 -1.22
C GLU A 173 0.87 -15.77 -1.81
N GLU A 174 1.34 -15.45 -3.01
CA GLU A 174 2.61 -15.97 -3.52
C GLU A 174 3.73 -15.36 -2.67
N ILE A 175 4.05 -16.03 -1.57
CA ILE A 175 5.27 -15.79 -0.81
C ILE A 175 6.33 -16.67 -1.46
N ASP A 176 7.32 -16.03 -2.09
CA ASP A 176 8.51 -16.68 -2.64
C ASP A 176 9.10 -17.64 -1.59
N PRO A 177 9.56 -18.85 -1.94
CA PRO A 177 10.29 -19.72 -1.02
C PRO A 177 11.42 -19.02 -0.23
N ALA A 178 12.12 -18.05 -0.85
CA ALA A 178 13.11 -17.21 -0.16
C ALA A 178 12.46 -16.24 0.85
N GLU A 179 11.22 -15.82 0.59
CA GLU A 179 10.41 -15.02 1.50
C GLU A 179 9.85 -15.82 2.70
N ARG A 180 9.88 -17.16 2.64
CA ARG A 180 9.43 -18.05 3.75
C ARG A 180 10.48 -18.29 4.83
N VAL A 181 11.72 -17.85 4.64
CA VAL A 181 12.74 -17.99 5.70
C VAL A 181 12.35 -17.05 6.84
N PRO A 182 11.95 -17.57 8.02
CA PRO A 182 11.57 -16.72 9.12
C PRO A 182 12.77 -15.88 9.55
N SER A 183 12.58 -14.57 9.69
CA SER A 183 13.56 -13.71 10.33
C SER A 183 13.90 -14.27 11.72
N THR A 184 15.18 -14.36 12.05
CA THR A 184 15.63 -14.69 13.41
C THR A 184 15.15 -13.62 14.38
N SER A 185 15.08 -13.97 15.68
CA SER A 185 14.66 -13.03 16.72
C SER A 185 15.52 -11.75 16.75
N GLU A 186 16.83 -11.87 16.50
CA GLU A 186 17.73 -10.71 16.44
C GLU A 186 17.39 -9.80 15.26
N GLU A 187 17.11 -10.38 14.09
CA GLU A 187 16.80 -9.62 12.88
C GLU A 187 15.48 -8.89 13.02
N TYR A 188 14.47 -9.56 13.58
CA TYR A 188 13.20 -8.97 13.96
C TYR A 188 13.37 -7.80 14.94
N GLU A 189 14.18 -7.97 15.99
CA GLU A 189 14.46 -6.90 16.94
C GLU A 189 15.14 -5.69 16.29
N TRP A 190 16.16 -5.92 15.44
CA TRP A 190 16.84 -4.84 14.74
C TRP A 190 15.93 -4.11 13.75
N ILE A 191 15.00 -4.82 13.10
CA ILE A 191 13.99 -4.21 12.24
C ILE A 191 13.08 -3.28 13.03
N LEU A 192 12.57 -3.72 14.18
CA LEU A 192 11.71 -2.90 15.03
C LEU A 192 12.45 -1.66 15.58
N ARG A 193 13.70 -1.84 16.01
CA ARG A 193 14.56 -0.74 16.47
C ARG A 193 14.84 0.28 15.37
N GLY A 194 15.22 -0.18 14.18
CA GLY A 194 15.41 0.68 13.02
C GLY A 194 14.12 1.40 12.60
N ALA A 195 12.98 0.70 12.63
CA ALA A 195 11.68 1.28 12.33
C ALA A 195 11.32 2.40 13.31
N SER A 196 11.63 2.24 14.59
CA SER A 196 11.41 3.27 15.61
C SER A 196 12.20 4.55 15.34
N GLU A 197 13.39 4.45 14.77
CA GLU A 197 14.22 5.62 14.50
C GLU A 197 13.77 6.39 13.24
N ILE A 198 13.26 5.68 12.24
CA ILE A 198 12.72 6.28 11.03
C ILE A 198 11.22 6.60 11.12
N ALA A 199 10.57 6.25 12.24
CA ALA A 199 9.13 6.32 12.40
C ALA A 199 8.61 7.72 12.00
N ALA A 200 7.62 7.73 11.10
CA ALA A 200 7.03 8.95 10.52
C ALA A 200 8.01 9.89 9.78
N ARG A 201 9.19 9.40 9.37
CA ARG A 201 10.18 10.15 8.56
C ARG A 201 10.60 9.39 7.30
N GLY A 202 10.51 8.06 7.34
CA GLY A 202 10.96 7.20 6.26
C GLY A 202 10.02 6.05 5.95
N GLY A 203 9.98 5.70 4.67
CA GLY A 203 9.28 4.52 4.19
C GLY A 203 10.11 3.25 4.26
N ARG A 204 9.51 2.18 3.78
CA ARG A 204 10.09 0.84 3.73
C ARG A 204 11.48 0.74 3.09
N THR A 205 11.70 1.44 1.99
CA THR A 205 13.01 1.47 1.31
C THR A 205 14.09 2.11 2.18
N GLN A 206 13.74 3.16 2.93
CA GLN A 206 14.70 3.82 3.82
C GLN A 206 15.07 2.94 5.00
N LEU A 207 14.11 2.19 5.56
CA LEU A 207 14.37 1.20 6.61
C LEU A 207 15.37 0.14 6.14
N ALA A 208 15.17 -0.40 4.94
CA ALA A 208 16.06 -1.42 4.39
C ALA A 208 17.47 -0.87 4.16
N LEU A 209 17.59 0.37 3.66
CA LEU A 209 18.89 1.03 3.45
C LEU A 209 19.63 1.30 4.76
N LEU A 210 18.91 1.73 5.82
CA LEU A 210 19.43 1.90 7.17
C LEU A 210 20.02 0.59 7.69
N LEU A 211 19.21 -0.47 7.72
CA LEU A 211 19.63 -1.78 8.23
C LEU A 211 20.78 -2.39 7.43
N LYS A 212 20.81 -2.15 6.11
CA LYS A 212 21.92 -2.57 5.23
C LYS A 212 23.21 -1.80 5.49
N GLY A 213 23.13 -0.57 6.03
CA GLY A 213 24.27 0.32 6.20
C GLY A 213 24.69 0.98 4.88
N SER A 214 23.72 1.29 4.02
CA SER A 214 23.96 1.94 2.74
C SER A 214 24.30 3.42 2.94
N ARG A 215 25.34 3.91 2.24
CA ARG A 215 25.75 5.33 2.23
C ARG A 215 24.87 6.19 1.30
N ASP A 216 23.59 5.83 1.18
CA ASP A 216 22.66 6.53 0.31
C ASP A 216 22.45 7.98 0.79
N LYS A 217 22.24 8.91 -0.15
CA LYS A 217 22.05 10.34 0.16
C LYS A 217 20.86 10.58 1.08
N SER A 218 19.81 9.77 1.00
CA SER A 218 18.64 9.87 1.88
C SER A 218 18.97 9.49 3.32
N VAL A 219 19.80 8.48 3.53
CA VAL A 219 20.22 8.00 4.85
C VAL A 219 21.15 9.01 5.52
N LEU A 220 22.09 9.57 4.76
CA LEU A 220 23.03 10.60 5.24
C LEU A 220 22.34 11.94 5.55
N LYS A 221 21.30 12.31 4.79
CA LYS A 221 20.55 13.56 5.00
C LYS A 221 19.82 13.60 6.34
N HIS A 222 19.45 12.44 6.88
CA HIS A 222 18.71 12.31 8.14
C HIS A 222 19.59 11.90 9.32
N HIS A 223 20.92 11.91 9.18
CA HIS A 223 21.87 11.46 10.21
C HIS A 223 21.63 10.03 10.71
N LEU A 224 21.02 9.19 9.85
CA LEU A 224 20.71 7.80 10.18
C LEU A 224 21.96 6.91 10.21
N ASP A 225 23.13 7.43 9.83
CA ASP A 225 24.44 6.79 9.97
C ASP A 225 24.93 6.71 11.42
N HIS A 226 24.38 7.54 12.32
CA HIS A 226 24.62 7.45 13.76
C HIS A 226 23.66 6.49 14.48
N SER A 227 22.72 5.89 13.75
CA SER A 227 21.82 4.87 14.27
C SER A 227 22.59 3.62 14.69
N PRO A 228 22.39 3.07 15.89
CA PRO A 228 22.90 1.75 16.25
C PRO A 228 22.32 0.61 15.40
N ALA A 229 21.19 0.82 14.73
CA ALA A 229 20.61 -0.13 13.77
C ALA A 229 21.30 -0.07 12.39
N TYR A 230 22.12 0.97 12.13
CA TYR A 230 22.83 1.14 10.86
C TYR A 230 23.79 -0.03 10.59
N GLY A 231 23.61 -0.69 9.44
CA GLY A 231 24.50 -1.77 8.99
C GLY A 231 24.41 -3.08 9.77
N LYS A 232 23.45 -3.23 10.70
CA LYS A 232 23.28 -4.46 11.49
C LYS A 232 22.87 -5.67 10.67
N LEU A 233 22.23 -5.45 9.52
CA LEU A 233 21.86 -6.47 8.55
C LEU A 233 22.71 -6.40 7.28
N SER A 234 23.94 -5.87 7.37
CA SER A 234 24.83 -5.71 6.22
C SER A 234 25.21 -7.02 5.52
N PHE A 235 25.06 -8.17 6.18
CA PHE A 235 25.30 -9.50 5.61
C PHE A 235 24.22 -9.98 4.63
N LEU A 236 23.06 -9.31 4.59
CA LEU A 236 21.95 -9.65 3.70
C LEU A 236 21.88 -8.72 2.50
N THR A 237 21.19 -9.15 1.46
CA THR A 237 20.80 -8.30 0.35
C THR A 237 19.70 -7.32 0.77
N ILE A 238 19.52 -6.24 0.00
CA ILE A 238 18.44 -5.28 0.26
C ILE A 238 17.07 -5.96 0.14
N GLU A 239 16.92 -6.87 -0.82
CA GLU A 239 15.68 -7.63 -1.05
C GLU A 239 15.36 -8.54 0.13
N GLU A 240 16.35 -9.24 0.69
CA GLU A 240 16.19 -10.07 1.89
C GLU A 240 15.76 -9.25 3.11
N ILE A 241 16.36 -8.06 3.31
CA ILE A 241 15.98 -7.15 4.40
C ILE A 241 14.56 -6.65 4.20
N GLN A 242 14.19 -6.26 2.98
CA GLN A 242 12.84 -5.82 2.65
C GLN A 242 11.81 -6.91 2.90
N ASN A 243 12.11 -8.16 2.57
CA ASN A 243 11.24 -9.29 2.87
C ASN A 243 11.05 -9.48 4.38
N ARG A 244 12.12 -9.37 5.17
CA ARG A 244 12.00 -9.48 6.63
C ARG A 244 11.15 -8.37 7.23
N ILE A 245 11.26 -7.14 6.70
CA ILE A 245 10.37 -6.04 7.07
C ILE A 245 8.90 -6.41 6.77
N ASP A 246 8.62 -7.05 5.63
CA ASP A 246 7.26 -7.51 5.31
C ASP A 246 6.74 -8.57 6.24
N GLN A 247 7.59 -9.50 6.68
CA GLN A 247 7.18 -10.46 7.70
C GLN A 247 6.74 -9.76 8.99
N VAL A 248 7.40 -8.66 9.37
CA VAL A 248 7.01 -7.84 10.53
C VAL A 248 5.71 -7.08 10.28
N ILE A 249 5.49 -6.57 9.06
CA ILE A 249 4.23 -5.94 8.66
C ILE A 249 3.08 -6.96 8.70
N ARG A 250 3.27 -8.17 8.17
CA ARG A 250 2.28 -9.27 8.20
C ARG A 250 1.94 -9.70 9.64
N LYS A 251 2.92 -9.64 10.57
CA LYS A 251 2.69 -9.86 12.00
C LYS A 251 1.95 -8.71 12.70
N ASN A 252 1.67 -7.61 11.99
CA ASN A 252 0.97 -6.41 12.49
C ASN A 252 1.75 -5.68 13.61
N ASP A 253 3.08 -5.78 13.60
CA ASP A 253 3.95 -4.98 14.47
C ASP A 253 4.39 -3.67 13.79
N LEU A 254 4.40 -3.66 12.45
CA LEU A 254 4.63 -2.46 11.62
C LEU A 254 3.44 -2.23 10.70
N ARG A 255 3.16 -0.96 10.42
CA ARG A 255 2.15 -0.51 9.47
C ARG A 255 2.73 0.48 8.49
N VAL A 256 2.16 0.53 7.30
CA VAL A 256 2.46 1.57 6.31
C VAL A 256 1.30 2.53 6.30
N GLU A 257 1.56 3.79 6.66
CA GLU A 257 0.58 4.87 6.62
C GLU A 257 0.98 5.90 5.57
N PHE A 258 0.00 6.40 4.81
CA PHE A 258 0.23 7.38 3.77
C PHE A 258 0.03 8.79 4.31
N PHE A 259 1.09 9.59 4.27
CA PHE A 259 1.04 11.02 4.58
C PHE A 259 1.18 11.80 3.27
N GLY A 260 0.05 12.12 2.64
CA GLY A 260 0.02 12.53 1.24
C GLY A 260 0.45 11.37 0.34
N ASP A 261 1.42 11.61 -0.55
CA ASP A 261 1.95 10.59 -1.47
C ASP A 261 3.10 9.75 -0.86
N LEU A 262 3.45 9.99 0.41
CA LEU A 262 4.61 9.35 1.05
C LEU A 262 4.17 8.18 1.95
N PRO A 263 4.54 6.93 1.62
CA PRO A 263 4.31 5.78 2.49
C PRO A 263 5.34 5.76 3.63
N LEU A 264 4.90 6.00 4.86
CA LEU A 264 5.73 6.00 6.06
C LEU A 264 5.50 4.75 6.89
N ILE A 265 6.56 4.20 7.46
CA ILE A 265 6.44 3.10 8.42
C ILE A 265 6.11 3.67 9.81
N VAL A 266 5.12 3.06 10.44
CA VAL A 266 4.66 3.37 11.80
C VAL A 266 4.62 2.07 12.62
N LEU A 267 5.05 2.14 13.87
CA LEU A 267 4.95 1.00 14.80
C LEU A 267 3.55 0.94 15.39
N THR A 268 3.04 -0.26 15.62
CA THR A 268 1.85 -0.42 16.46
C THR A 268 2.20 -0.21 17.92
N ASP A 269 1.20 0.10 18.76
CA ASP A 269 1.41 0.31 20.20
C ASP A 269 2.10 -0.89 20.87
N ALA A 270 1.73 -2.11 20.47
CA ALA A 270 2.33 -3.34 20.99
C ALA A 270 3.83 -3.47 20.60
N ALA A 271 4.19 -3.08 19.39
CA ALA A 271 5.58 -3.08 18.93
C ALA A 271 6.39 -1.96 19.58
N TRP A 272 5.79 -0.78 19.75
CA TRP A 272 6.40 0.35 20.45
C TRP A 272 6.77 -0.01 21.90
N GLU A 273 5.86 -0.65 22.64
CA GLU A 273 6.11 -1.08 24.02
C GLU A 273 7.33 -2.01 24.16
N ARG A 274 7.61 -2.82 23.13
CA ARG A 274 8.80 -3.71 23.09
C ARG A 274 10.08 -2.94 22.83
N VAL A 275 10.05 -1.94 21.95
CA VAL A 275 11.24 -1.16 21.57
C VAL A 275 11.52 -0.02 22.55
N ARG A 276 10.50 0.50 23.25
CA ARG A 276 10.59 1.64 24.16
C ARG A 276 11.78 1.56 25.13
N PRO A 277 12.05 0.45 25.86
CA PRO A 277 13.18 0.41 26.79
C PRO A 277 14.52 0.65 26.09
N TRP A 278 14.70 0.10 24.89
CA TRP A 278 15.90 0.28 24.09
C TRP A 278 16.00 1.71 23.54
N SER A 279 14.89 2.26 23.00
CA SER A 279 14.85 3.63 22.49
C SER A 279 15.20 4.64 23.59
N ASN A 280 14.63 4.48 24.78
CA ASN A 280 14.95 5.31 25.94
C ASN A 280 16.43 5.19 26.34
N ALA A 281 16.98 3.98 26.37
CA ALA A 281 18.39 3.75 26.70
C ALA A 281 19.33 4.44 25.70
N GLN A 282 19.00 4.41 24.41
CA GLN A 282 19.75 5.10 23.36
C GLN A 282 19.69 6.62 23.51
N GLU A 283 18.50 7.18 23.78
CA GLU A 283 18.37 8.62 24.06
C GLU A 283 19.19 9.04 25.29
N CYS A 284 19.16 8.23 26.35
CA CYS A 284 19.95 8.46 27.56
C CYS A 284 21.46 8.35 27.30
N ALA A 285 21.89 7.38 26.48
CA ALA A 285 23.29 7.25 26.06
C ALA A 285 23.75 8.44 25.20
N GLY A 286 22.89 8.94 24.32
CA GLY A 286 23.12 10.18 23.57
C GLY A 286 23.28 11.39 24.49
N ALA A 287 22.42 11.51 25.50
CA ALA A 287 22.51 12.55 26.52
C ALA A 287 23.80 12.43 27.37
N ALA A 288 24.22 11.21 27.69
CA ALA A 288 25.46 10.93 28.42
C ALA A 288 26.71 11.39 27.65
N ALA A 289 26.76 11.10 26.34
CA ALA A 289 27.85 11.49 25.46
C ALA A 289 27.82 12.97 25.05
N ALA A 290 26.71 13.66 25.28
CA ALA A 290 26.53 15.05 24.89
C ALA A 290 27.32 16.05 25.77
N GLY A 291 27.81 17.12 25.14
CA GLY A 291 28.26 18.32 25.84
C GLY A 291 27.08 19.12 26.41
N ASP A 292 27.35 20.09 27.30
CA ASP A 292 26.31 20.76 28.09
C ASP A 292 25.22 21.46 27.25
N ARG A 293 25.60 22.06 26.11
CA ARG A 293 24.64 22.70 25.20
C ARG A 293 23.69 21.70 24.54
N ALA A 294 24.23 20.59 24.02
CA ALA A 294 23.44 19.54 23.37
C ALA A 294 22.58 18.78 24.41
N LEU A 295 23.11 18.57 25.62
CA LEU A 295 22.35 18.00 26.73
C LEU A 295 21.14 18.88 27.06
N SER A 296 21.30 20.20 27.13
CA SER A 296 20.19 21.14 27.39
C SER A 296 19.10 21.06 26.32
N GLU A 297 19.47 20.89 25.05
CA GLU A 297 18.51 20.73 23.94
C GLU A 297 17.73 19.41 24.07
N ILE A 298 18.43 18.30 24.40
CA ILE A 298 17.82 16.97 24.62
C ILE A 298 16.81 17.00 25.77
N VAL A 299 17.19 17.49 26.95
CA VAL A 299 16.29 17.53 28.12
C VAL A 299 15.11 18.48 27.90
N THR A 300 15.28 19.53 27.10
CA THR A 300 14.18 20.41 26.69
C THR A 300 13.21 19.69 25.77
N ALA A 301 13.70 18.86 24.85
CA ALA A 301 12.85 18.01 24.00
C ALA A 301 12.11 16.94 24.81
N TRP A 302 12.70 16.40 25.88
CA TRP A 302 11.98 15.46 26.77
C TRP A 302 10.80 16.12 27.49
N ARG A 303 10.91 17.41 27.85
CA ARG A 303 9.83 18.14 28.52
C ARG A 303 8.54 18.23 27.70
N THR A 304 8.62 18.25 26.37
CA THR A 304 7.44 18.39 25.49
C THR A 304 6.70 17.08 25.25
N ARG A 305 7.25 15.94 25.71
CA ARG A 305 6.64 14.62 25.58
C ARG A 305 5.53 14.37 26.59
N LYS A 306 4.74 13.32 26.39
CA LYS A 306 3.70 12.88 27.33
C LYS A 306 4.32 12.54 28.70
N LYS A 307 3.55 12.69 29.78
CA LYS A 307 4.05 12.46 31.15
C LYS A 307 4.57 11.03 31.35
N ASP A 308 3.89 10.04 30.79
CA ASP A 308 4.29 8.64 30.93
C ASP A 308 5.64 8.37 30.27
N GLU A 309 5.89 8.93 29.09
CA GLU A 309 7.19 8.85 28.42
C GLU A 309 8.30 9.53 29.23
N GLN A 310 8.01 10.68 29.85
CA GLN A 310 8.96 11.34 30.74
C GLN A 310 9.30 10.47 31.96
N TYR A 311 8.35 9.73 32.52
CA TYR A 311 8.64 8.80 33.61
C TYR A 311 9.48 7.61 33.16
N HIS A 312 9.21 7.05 31.98
CA HIS A 312 10.02 5.96 31.44
C HIS A 312 11.45 6.39 31.11
N LEU A 313 11.65 7.63 30.62
CA LEU A 313 12.98 8.20 30.41
C LEU A 313 13.69 8.45 31.74
N LEU A 314 12.97 8.94 32.76
CA LEU A 314 13.52 9.13 34.10
C LEU A 314 14.06 7.82 34.70
N ASP A 315 13.28 6.75 34.60
CA ASP A 315 13.71 5.43 35.05
C ASP A 315 14.91 4.93 34.23
N ALA A 316 14.93 5.14 32.91
CA ALA A 316 16.06 4.76 32.07
C ALA A 316 17.37 5.50 32.45
N VAL A 317 17.30 6.81 32.77
CA VAL A 317 18.47 7.58 33.22
C VAL A 317 19.07 6.99 34.50
N THR A 318 18.25 6.46 35.41
CA THR A 318 18.74 5.86 36.66
C THR A 318 19.49 4.53 36.47
N HIS A 319 19.42 3.92 35.29
CA HIS A 319 20.20 2.72 34.97
C HIS A 319 21.60 3.04 34.42
N LEU A 320 21.92 4.32 34.18
CA LEU A 320 23.27 4.77 33.84
C LEU A 320 24.17 4.83 35.08
N ASP A 321 25.47 5.07 34.88
CA ASP A 321 26.39 5.30 36.00
C ASP A 321 25.96 6.53 36.83
N HIS A 322 26.16 6.48 38.15
CA HIS A 322 25.70 7.51 39.08
C HIS A 322 26.16 8.93 38.71
N GLY A 323 27.38 9.06 38.17
CA GLY A 323 27.94 10.37 37.78
C GLY A 323 27.21 10.98 36.59
N THR A 324 27.02 10.21 35.52
CA THR A 324 26.28 10.60 34.32
C THR A 324 24.81 10.82 34.62
N ALA A 325 24.18 9.91 35.36
CA ALA A 325 22.78 10.02 35.77
C ALA A 325 22.55 11.33 36.53
N LYS A 326 23.39 11.66 37.52
CA LYS A 326 23.31 12.92 38.27
C LYS A 326 23.42 14.15 37.37
N ARG A 327 24.38 14.15 36.43
CA ARG A 327 24.55 15.26 35.46
C ARG A 327 23.30 15.49 34.61
N ILE A 328 22.73 14.41 34.05
CA ILE A 328 21.53 14.48 33.22
C ILE A 328 20.32 14.93 34.05
N LEU A 329 20.12 14.35 35.24
CA LEU A 329 19.01 14.70 36.13
C LEU A 329 19.06 16.15 36.60
N MET A 330 20.25 16.69 36.90
CA MET A 330 20.41 18.10 37.25
C MET A 330 20.07 19.02 36.06
N ALA A 331 20.56 18.71 34.86
CA ALA A 331 20.21 19.49 33.67
C ALA A 331 18.70 19.41 33.35
N TRP A 332 18.08 18.26 33.56
CA TRP A 332 16.65 18.08 33.34
C TRP A 332 15.80 18.80 34.40
N HIS A 333 16.24 18.84 35.66
CA HIS A 333 15.54 19.53 36.75
C HIS A 333 15.25 21.02 36.43
N GLU A 334 16.23 21.70 35.84
CA GLU A 334 16.15 23.12 35.45
C GLU A 334 15.01 23.38 34.45
N VAL A 335 14.80 22.46 33.50
CA VAL A 335 13.78 22.62 32.45
C VAL A 335 12.47 21.89 32.73
N ALA A 336 12.46 20.92 33.65
CA ALA A 336 11.32 20.04 33.92
C ALA A 336 10.14 20.79 34.58
N GLY A 337 8.93 20.29 34.30
CA GLY A 337 7.69 20.75 34.97
C GLY A 337 7.62 20.31 36.43
N LYS A 338 6.77 20.99 37.23
CA LYS A 338 6.69 20.83 38.70
C LYS A 338 6.58 19.38 39.19
N GLU A 339 5.75 18.56 38.56
CA GLU A 339 5.55 17.14 38.95
C GLU A 339 6.77 16.27 38.63
N VAL A 340 7.30 16.38 37.41
CA VAL A 340 8.47 15.61 36.96
C VAL A 340 9.71 16.01 37.76
N ARG A 341 9.84 17.30 38.08
CA ARG A 341 10.88 17.83 38.96
C ARG A 341 10.86 17.19 40.35
N GLY A 342 9.68 17.05 40.97
CA GLY A 342 9.55 16.37 42.27
C GLY A 342 10.02 14.92 42.22
N ARG A 343 9.79 14.24 41.09
CA ARG A 343 10.24 12.85 40.87
C ARG A 343 11.75 12.76 40.60
N ILE A 344 12.31 13.72 39.87
CA ILE A 344 13.77 13.88 39.68
C ILE A 344 14.45 14.10 41.03
N GLU A 345 13.91 14.97 41.90
CA GLU A 345 14.48 15.23 43.24
C GLU A 345 14.45 14.00 44.14
N MET A 346 13.44 13.14 44.02
CA MET A 346 13.37 11.87 44.72
C MET A 346 14.47 10.92 44.22
N LYS A 347 14.64 10.77 42.90
CA LYS A 347 15.70 9.96 42.31
C LYS A 347 17.11 10.47 42.62
N LEU A 348 17.32 11.79 42.61
CA LEU A 348 18.57 12.40 43.03
C LEU A 348 18.88 12.14 44.51
N ARG A 349 17.86 12.07 45.38
CA ARG A 349 18.06 11.69 46.79
C ARG A 349 18.44 10.22 46.93
N GLU A 350 17.77 9.31 46.22
CA GLU A 350 18.11 7.88 46.17
C GLU A 350 19.59 7.68 45.74
N LEU A 351 20.02 8.36 44.68
CA LEU A 351 21.38 8.29 44.15
C LEU A 351 22.48 8.93 45.03
N ASN A 352 22.11 9.74 46.04
CA ASN A 352 23.07 10.32 47.00
C ASN A 352 23.10 9.52 48.33
N LEU A 353 22.21 8.53 48.51
CA LEU A 353 22.12 7.69 49.71
C LEU A 353 22.83 6.33 49.55
N GLU A 354 23.10 5.91 48.31
CA GLU A 354 24.03 4.84 47.94
C GLU A 354 25.46 5.39 47.75
#